data_AF-A0A2N7L9X6-F1
#
_entry.id   AF-A0A2N7L9X6-F1
#
_cell.length_a   1.000
_cell.length_b   1.000
_cell.length_c   1.000
_cell.angle_alpha   90.00
_cell.angle_beta   90.00
_cell.angle_gamma   90.00
#
_symmetry.space_group_name_H-M   'P 1'
#
loop_
_entity.id
_entity.type
_entity.pdbx_description
1 polymer ?
#
loop_
_entity_poly.entity_id
_entity_poly.type
_entity_poly.pdbx_seq_one_letter_code
_entity_poly.pdbx_strand_id
1 'polypeptide(L)' 'MTDMADRAQISDEIFESALLNAHQHRHRDTPDIDEQGNHWCIRCGELIPAERIDAEPNAARCIDCQRDHEQRGRE' A
#
# COMPACT_ATOMS: atom_id res chain seq x y z
N MET A 1 -15.51 30.92 24.49
CA MET A 1 -14.45 30.34 25.33
C MET A 1 -14.14 28.99 24.73
N THR A 2 -12.95 28.86 24.15
CA THR A 2 -12.45 27.60 23.59
C THR A 2 -11.54 27.03 24.67
N ASP A 3 -12.01 25.98 25.35
CA ASP A 3 -11.34 25.41 26.52
C ASP A 3 -10.10 24.58 26.07
N MET A 4 -9.26 24.15 27.00
CA MET A 4 -8.16 23.22 26.72
C MET A 4 -8.65 21.95 26.02
N ALA A 5 -9.90 21.52 26.30
CA ALA A 5 -10.54 20.39 25.64
C ALA A 5 -10.72 20.60 24.13
N ASP A 6 -11.15 21.80 23.70
CA ASP A 6 -11.32 22.10 22.27
C ASP A 6 -9.97 22.07 21.53
N ARG A 7 -8.88 22.51 22.16
CA ARG A 7 -7.55 22.48 21.55
C ARG A 7 -6.99 21.07 21.42
N ALA A 8 -7.25 20.20 22.40
CA ALA A 8 -6.85 18.81 22.37
C ALA A 8 -7.57 18.03 21.26
N GLN A 9 -8.87 18.30 21.06
CA GLN A 9 -9.65 17.66 20.01
C GLN A 9 -9.15 18.02 18.60
N ILE A 10 -8.75 19.27 18.38
CA ILE A 10 -8.21 19.72 17.09
C ILE A 10 -6.89 19.02 16.78
N SER A 11 -6.02 18.83 17.78
CA SER A 11 -4.78 18.08 17.55
C SER A 11 -5.04 16.63 17.17
N ASP A 12 -5.96 15.96 17.87
CA ASP A 12 -6.26 14.55 17.60
C ASP A 12 -6.84 14.35 16.19
N GLU A 13 -7.76 15.22 15.77
CA GLU A 13 -8.35 15.16 14.42
C GLU A 13 -7.30 15.38 13.31
N ILE A 14 -6.32 16.25 13.53
CA ILE A 14 -5.20 16.47 12.60
C ILE A 14 -4.31 15.22 12.53
N PHE A 15 -4.01 14.59 13.67
CA PHE A 15 -3.19 13.37 13.70
C PHE A 15 -3.90 12.19 13.03
N GLU A 16 -5.19 11.98 13.32
CA GLU A 16 -6.00 10.92 12.72
C GLU A 16 -6.11 11.11 11.19
N SER A 17 -6.43 12.32 10.74
CA SER A 17 -6.53 12.60 9.31
C SER A 17 -5.20 12.41 8.58
N ALA A 18 -4.08 12.80 9.18
CA ALA A 18 -2.74 12.57 8.63
C ALA A 18 -2.39 11.07 8.55
N LEU A 19 -2.72 10.28 9.57
CA LEU A 19 -2.51 8.83 9.58
C LEU A 19 -3.34 8.12 8.50
N LEU A 20 -4.63 8.47 8.38
CA LEU A 20 -5.51 7.94 7.35
C LEU A 20 -5.03 8.30 5.95
N ASN A 21 -4.62 9.57 5.75
CA ASN A 21 -4.11 10.05 4.48
C ASN A 21 -2.80 9.35 4.11
N ALA A 22 -1.86 9.21 5.04
CA ALA A 22 -0.63 8.44 4.84
C ALA A 22 -0.89 6.98 4.49
N HIS A 23 -1.91 6.35 5.09
CA HIS A 23 -2.31 4.98 4.77
C HIS A 23 -2.96 4.86 3.39
N GLN A 24 -3.76 5.85 2.97
CA GLN A 24 -4.37 5.88 1.63
C GLN A 24 -3.34 6.16 0.52
N HIS A 25 -2.35 7.01 0.80
CA HIS A 25 -1.28 7.35 -0.14
C HIS A 25 -0.06 6.44 -0.06
N ARG A 26 -0.11 5.34 0.70
CA ARG A 26 0.83 4.23 0.45
C ARG A 26 0.56 3.79 -0.98
N HIS A 27 1.43 4.24 -1.88
CA HIS A 27 1.36 4.02 -3.31
C HIS A 27 0.89 2.60 -3.57
N ARG A 28 -0.36 2.46 -4.02
CA ARG A 28 -0.80 1.24 -4.66
C ARG A 28 -0.07 1.26 -5.99
N ASP A 29 1.10 0.65 -6.02
CA ASP A 29 1.78 0.31 -7.27
C ASP A 29 0.69 -0.30 -8.15
N THR A 30 0.31 0.39 -9.21
CA THR A 30 -0.78 -0.09 -10.07
C THR A 30 -0.21 -1.26 -10.85
N PRO A 31 -0.73 -2.49 -10.70
CA PRO A 31 -0.21 -3.62 -11.45
C PRO A 31 -0.42 -3.36 -12.94
N ASP A 32 0.57 -3.75 -13.74
CA ASP A 32 0.42 -3.77 -15.19
C ASP A 32 -0.39 -5.03 -15.54
N ILE A 33 -1.64 -4.82 -15.99
CA ILE A 33 -2.60 -5.90 -16.28
C ILE A 33 -2.67 -6.09 -17.79
N ASP A 34 -2.33 -7.29 -18.25
CA ASP A 34 -2.43 -7.69 -19.65
C ASP A 34 -3.89 -7.93 -20.07
N GLU A 35 -4.16 -7.97 -21.39
CA GLU A 35 -5.51 -8.26 -21.94
C GLU A 35 -6.06 -9.63 -21.49
N GLN A 36 -5.18 -10.53 -21.02
CA GLN A 36 -5.51 -11.85 -20.49
C GLN A 36 -5.72 -11.87 -18.96
N GLY A 37 -5.64 -10.73 -18.27
CA GLY A 37 -5.76 -10.63 -16.81
C GLY A 37 -4.49 -11.05 -16.05
N ASN A 38 -3.36 -11.12 -16.76
CA ASN A 38 -2.06 -11.45 -16.16
C ASN A 38 -1.43 -10.20 -15.57
N HIS A 39 -0.96 -10.27 -14.32
CA HIS A 39 -0.25 -9.17 -13.68
C HIS A 39 1.26 -9.38 -13.82
N TRP A 40 1.98 -8.34 -14.20
CA TRP A 40 3.44 -8.37 -14.28
C TRP A 40 4.10 -7.62 -13.14
N CYS A 41 5.23 -8.15 -12.65
CA CYS A 41 5.95 -7.52 -11.58
C CYS A 41 6.64 -6.23 -12.04
N ILE A 42 6.32 -5.10 -11.41
CA ILE A 42 6.91 -3.79 -11.74
C ILE A 42 8.42 -3.67 -11.49
N ARG A 43 9.03 -4.64 -10.79
CA ARG A 43 10.46 -4.62 -10.41
C ARG A 43 11.31 -5.49 -11.30
N CYS A 44 10.93 -6.75 -11.48
CA CYS A 44 11.70 -7.73 -12.24
C CYS A 44 11.11 -8.06 -13.62
N GLY A 45 9.88 -7.62 -13.91
CA GLY A 45 9.20 -7.92 -15.17
C GLY A 45 8.75 -9.38 -15.30
N GLU A 46 8.74 -10.15 -14.21
CA GLU A 46 8.28 -11.55 -14.20
C GLU A 46 6.75 -11.61 -14.04
N LEU A 47 6.13 -12.64 -14.60
CA LEU A 47 4.71 -12.90 -14.45
C LEU A 47 4.38 -13.18 -12.96
N ILE A 48 3.39 -12.48 -12.43
CA ILE A 48 2.91 -12.71 -11.06
C ILE A 48 2.06 -13.99 -11.07
N PRO A 49 2.35 -14.96 -10.19
CA PRO A 49 1.61 -16.22 -10.18
C PRO A 49 0.14 -15.98 -9.86
N ALA A 50 -0.75 -16.71 -10.54
CA ALA A 50 -2.20 -16.58 -10.39
C ALA A 50 -2.66 -16.79 -8.93
N GLU A 51 -2.00 -17.67 -8.17
CA GLU A 51 -2.28 -17.87 -6.73
C GLU A 51 -2.12 -16.57 -5.91
N ARG A 52 -1.19 -15.69 -6.32
CA ARG A 52 -0.95 -14.41 -5.66
C ARG A 52 -1.95 -13.35 -6.11
N ILE A 53 -2.38 -13.41 -7.36
CA ILE A 53 -3.45 -12.54 -7.90
C ILE A 53 -4.80 -12.89 -7.26
N ASP A 54 -5.07 -14.19 -7.04
CA ASP A 54 -6.27 -14.67 -6.37
C ASP A 54 -6.32 -14.20 -4.90
N ALA A 55 -5.18 -14.26 -4.19
CA ALA A 55 -5.08 -13.79 -2.81
C ALA A 55 -5.09 -12.25 -2.67
N GLU A 56 -4.42 -11.53 -3.59
CA GLU A 56 -4.39 -10.07 -3.63
C GLU A 56 -4.49 -9.59 -5.08
N PRO A 57 -5.68 -9.17 -5.54
CA PRO A 57 -5.90 -8.76 -6.92
C PRO A 57 -5.14 -7.47 -7.29
N ASN A 58 -4.69 -6.69 -6.31
CA ASN A 58 -3.87 -5.49 -6.56
C ASN A 58 -2.36 -5.76 -6.42
N ALA A 59 -1.92 -7.02 -6.47
CA ALA A 59 -0.51 -7.36 -6.36
C ALA A 59 0.29 -6.85 -7.57
N ALA A 60 1.12 -5.83 -7.37
CA ALA A 60 2.03 -5.29 -8.39
C ALA A 60 3.45 -5.89 -8.36
N ARG A 61 3.77 -6.74 -7.37
CA ARG A 61 5.08 -7.38 -7.22
C ARG A 61 4.96 -8.89 -7.11
N CYS A 62 5.91 -9.61 -7.73
CA CYS A 62 6.06 -11.04 -7.54
C CYS A 62 6.43 -11.37 -6.09
N ILE A 63 6.29 -12.64 -5.70
CA ILE A 63 6.51 -13.05 -4.31
C ILE A 63 7.94 -12.79 -3.82
N ASP A 64 8.95 -13.00 -4.68
CA ASP A 64 10.35 -12.73 -4.34
C ASP A 64 10.63 -11.24 -4.14
N CYS A 65 10.13 -10.40 -5.05
CA CYS A 65 10.28 -8.95 -4.95
C CYS A 65 9.51 -8.37 -3.75
N GLN A 66 8.34 -8.93 -3.42
CA GLN A 66 7.61 -8.55 -2.23
C GLN A 66 8.40 -8.91 -0.97
N ARG A 67 8.91 -10.14 -0.87
CA ARG A 67 9.68 -10.61 0.30
C ARG A 67 10.89 -9.73 0.54
N ASP A 68 11.62 -9.36 -0.52
CA ASP A 68 12.76 -8.46 -0.43
C ASP A 68 12.36 -7.04 0.02
N HIS A 69 11.22 -6.52 -0.47
CA HIS A 69 10.69 -5.23 -0.03
C HIS A 69 10.28 -5.24 1.45
N GLU A 70 9.60 -6.30 1.90
CA GLU A 70 9.18 -6.48 3.30
C GLU A 70 10.36 -6.74 4.24
N GLN A 71 11.45 -7.31 3.74
CA GLN A 71 12.69 -7.48 4.48
C GLN A 71 13.39 -6.13 4.67
N ARG A 72 13.50 -5.33 3.59
CA ARG A 72 14.13 -4.00 3.60
C ARG A 72 13.34 -2.94 4.37
N GLY A 73 12.02 -3.04 4.40
CA GLY A 73 11.16 -2.12 5.17
C GLY A 73 11.12 -2.40 6.68
N ARG A 74 11.85 -3.41 7.17
CA ARG A 74 11.93 -3.81 8.59
C ARG A 74 13.25 -3.44 9.27
N GLU A 75 14.14 -2.73 8.56
CA GLU A 75 15.43 -2.22 9.04
C GLU A 75 15.30 -0.77 9.50
#